data_AF-A0A7C1ARE1-F1
#
_entry.id   AF-A0A7C1ARE1-F1
#
_cell.length_a   1.000
_cell.length_b   1.000
_cell.length_c   1.000
_cell.angle_alpha   90.00
_cell.angle_beta   90.00
_cell.angle_gamma   90.00
#
_symmetry.space_group_name_H-M   'P 1'
#
loop_
_entity.id
_entity.type
_entity.pdbx_description
1 polymer ?
#
loop_
_entity_poly.entity_id
_entity_poly.type
_entity_poly.pdbx_seq_one_letter_code
_entity_poly.pdbx_strand_id
1 'polypeptide(L)'
;MELTGREIWTVIHGLILGTLFLLAFAGGLAGLWSLRPGLLTTEGIRERMKRLYIGAWVMAAAAWAAVISGTWIVYPWYRVKLAPVGEN
;
A
#
# COMPACT_ATOMS: atom_id res chain seq x y z
N MET A 1 -11.28 22.45 12.89
CA MET A 1 -11.25 21.06 13.42
C MET A 1 -9.79 20.63 13.37
N GLU A 2 -9.19 20.26 14.50
CA GLU A 2 -7.80 19.79 14.55
C GLU A 2 -7.77 18.26 14.63
N LEU A 3 -6.93 17.63 13.82
CA LEU A 3 -6.80 16.18 13.81
C LEU A 3 -5.89 15.74 14.96
N THR A 4 -6.32 14.71 15.69
CA THR A 4 -5.47 14.01 16.65
C THR A 4 -4.39 13.20 15.92
N GLY A 5 -3.29 12.87 16.62
CA GLY A 5 -2.23 12.04 16.04
C GLY A 5 -2.73 10.67 15.55
N ARG A 6 -3.75 10.09 16.20
CA ARG A 6 -4.38 8.82 15.78
C ARG A 6 -5.16 8.96 14.47
N GLU A 7 -5.88 10.07 14.31
CA GLU A 7 -6.64 10.34 13.09
C GLU A 7 -5.69 10.61 11.92
N ILE A 8 -4.62 11.38 12.14
CA ILE A 8 -3.57 11.61 11.13
C ILE A 8 -3.01 10.29 10.61
N TRP A 9 -2.63 9.39 11.51
CA TRP A 9 -2.08 8.09 11.12
C TRP A 9 -3.12 7.16 10.49
N THR A 10 -4.40 7.25 10.90
CA THR A 10 -5.50 6.55 10.21
C THR A 10 -5.60 7.00 8.75
N VAL A 11 -5.46 8.30 8.48
CA VAL A 11 -5.46 8.83 7.11
C VAL A 11 -4.20 8.39 6.36
N ILE A 12 -3.02 8.53 6.95
CA ILE A 12 -1.75 8.15 6.30
C ILE A 12 -1.75 6.66 5.96
N HIS A 13 -2.02 5.79 6.93
CA HIS A 13 -1.98 4.34 6.73
C HIS A 13 -3.16 3.83 5.92
N GLY A 14 -4.38 4.18 6.34
CA GLY A 14 -5.61 3.64 5.74
C GLY A 14 -5.89 4.23 4.36
N LEU A 15 -5.91 5.56 4.25
CA LEU A 15 -6.28 6.22 3.00
C LEU A 15 -5.07 6.35 2.05
N ILE A 16 -3.97 6.96 2.50
CA ILE A 16 -2.87 7.31 1.59
C ILE A 16 -2.14 6.05 1.11
N LEU A 17 -1.59 5.25 2.03
CA LEU A 17 -0.87 4.03 1.66
C LEU A 17 -1.78 3.00 1.00
N GLY A 18 -3.01 2.84 1.51
CA GLY A 18 -4.03 1.97 0.91
C GLY A 18 -4.38 2.37 -0.53
N THR A 19 -4.66 3.65 -0.78
CA THR A 19 -4.99 4.14 -2.13
C THR A 19 -3.82 4.00 -3.08
N LEU A 20 -2.60 4.36 -2.66
CA LEU A 20 -1.39 4.17 -3.48
C LEU A 20 -1.19 2.70 -3.86
N PHE A 21 -1.37 1.79 -2.91
CA PHE A 21 -1.29 0.36 -3.16
C PHE A 21 -2.37 -0.11 -4.16
N LEU A 22 -3.63 0.27 -3.96
CA LEU A 22 -4.73 -0.12 -4.84
C LEU A 22 -4.56 0.42 -6.26
N LEU A 23 -4.12 1.67 -6.41
CA LEU A 23 -3.83 2.26 -7.73
C LEU A 23 -2.68 1.54 -8.43
N ALA A 24 -1.60 1.23 -7.71
CA ALA A 24 -0.48 0.50 -8.27
C ALA A 24 -0.86 -0.94 -8.63
N PHE A 25 -1.67 -1.61 -7.81
CA PHE A 25 -2.16 -2.96 -8.05
C PHE A 25 -3.09 -3.01 -9.27
N ALA A 26 -4.13 -2.18 -9.31
CA ALA A 26 -5.07 -2.11 -10.43
C ALA A 26 -4.37 -1.66 -11.72
N GLY A 27 -3.48 -0.66 -11.62
CA GLY A 27 -2.64 -0.22 -12.74
C GLY A 27 -1.68 -1.31 -13.23
N GLY A 28 -1.16 -2.15 -12.33
CA GLY A 28 -0.36 -3.32 -12.65
C GLY A 28 -1.15 -4.38 -13.41
N LEU A 29 -2.37 -4.69 -12.97
CA LEU A 29 -3.28 -5.60 -13.68
C LEU A 29 -3.64 -5.06 -15.07
N ALA A 30 -3.97 -3.77 -15.18
CA ALA A 30 -4.22 -3.12 -16.47
C ALA A 30 -2.96 -3.13 -17.36
N GLY A 31 -1.78 -2.93 -16.79
CA GLY A 31 -0.49 -3.02 -17.47
C GLY A 31 -0.21 -4.41 -18.04
N LEU A 32 -0.44 -5.46 -17.24
CA LEU A 32 -0.33 -6.86 -17.70
C LEU A 32 -1.35 -7.17 -18.79
N TRP A 33 -2.60 -6.75 -18.61
CA TRP A 33 -3.66 -6.93 -19.62
C TRP A 33 -3.33 -6.25 -20.95
N SER A 34 -2.65 -5.10 -20.90
CA SER A 34 -2.23 -4.36 -22.10
C SER A 34 -1.18 -5.09 -22.96
N LEU A 35 -0.56 -6.17 -22.44
CA LEU A 35 0.40 -7.00 -23.17
C LEU A 35 -0.28 -8.06 -24.07
N ARG A 36 -1.49 -7.78 -24.54
CA ARG A 36 -2.26 -8.69 -25.39
C ARG A 36 -1.73 -8.71 -26.84
N PRO A 37 -1.65 -9.89 -27.50
CA PRO A 37 -1.32 -10.00 -28.92
C PRO A 37 -2.22 -9.12 -29.79
N GLY A 38 -1.65 -8.49 -30.83
CA GLY A 38 -2.34 -7.56 -31.73
C GLY A 38 -2.27 -6.08 -31.33
N LEU A 39 -1.84 -5.76 -30.10
CA LEU A 39 -1.60 -4.38 -29.62
C LEU A 39 -0.13 -4.09 -29.32
N LEU A 40 0.77 -4.98 -29.73
CA LEU A 40 2.19 -4.96 -29.36
C LEU A 40 3.05 -4.40 -30.48
N THR A 41 3.72 -3.28 -30.22
CA THR A 41 4.91 -2.83 -30.95
C THR A 41 6.14 -2.98 -30.05
N THR A 42 7.33 -3.04 -30.63
CA THR A 42 8.59 -3.11 -29.86
C THR A 42 8.75 -1.92 -28.91
N GLU A 43 8.47 -0.70 -29.39
CA GLU A 43 8.48 0.51 -28.54
C GLU A 43 7.41 0.45 -27.44
N GLY A 44 6.19 0.03 -27.80
CA GLY A 44 5.08 -0.09 -26.85
C GLY A 44 5.35 -1.11 -25.75
N ILE A 45 6.01 -2.23 -26.06
CA ILE A 45 6.44 -3.21 -25.05
C ILE A 45 7.45 -2.55 -24.08
N ARG A 46 8.48 -1.87 -24.60
CA ARG A 46 9.50 -1.23 -23.75
C ARG A 46 8.86 -0.23 -22.77
N GLU A 47 7.95 0.60 -23.25
CA GLU A 47 7.25 1.58 -22.41
C GLU A 47 6.36 0.90 -21.36
N ARG A 48 5.52 -0.06 -21.77
CA ARG A 48 4.61 -0.79 -20.87
C ARG A 48 5.37 -1.56 -19.81
N MET A 49 6.46 -2.23 -20.18
CA MET A 49 7.32 -2.94 -19.23
C MET A 49 7.98 -1.98 -18.24
N LYS A 50 8.49 -0.83 -18.69
CA LYS A 50 9.06 0.18 -17.78
C LYS A 50 8.03 0.67 -16.77
N ARG A 51 6.80 0.99 -17.21
CA ARG A 51 5.70 1.37 -16.32
C ARG A 51 5.32 0.26 -15.36
N LEU A 52 5.28 -0.99 -15.82
CA LEU A 52 4.96 -2.15 -14.98
C LEU A 52 6.02 -2.37 -13.90
N TYR A 53 7.31 -2.26 -14.25
CA TYR A 53 8.40 -2.34 -13.28
C TYR A 53 8.32 -1.24 -12.22
N ILE A 54 8.15 0.01 -12.64
CA ILE A 54 8.02 1.14 -11.71
C ILE A 54 6.80 0.96 -10.81
N GLY A 55 5.66 0.58 -11.39
CA GLY A 55 4.42 0.32 -10.66
C GLY A 55 4.57 -0.80 -9.63
N ALA A 56 5.26 -1.88 -9.98
CA ALA A 56 5.54 -2.99 -9.07
C ALA A 56 6.44 -2.56 -7.89
N TRP A 57 7.49 -1.76 -8.15
CA TRP A 57 8.34 -1.21 -7.09
C TRP A 57 7.57 -0.27 -6.17
N VAL A 58 6.74 0.63 -6.72
CA VAL A 58 5.89 1.54 -5.94
C VAL A 58 4.88 0.75 -5.10
N MET A 59 4.26 -0.27 -5.68
CA MET A 59 3.33 -1.15 -4.98
C MET A 59 4.02 -1.87 -3.81
N ALA A 60 5.21 -2.43 -4.04
CA ALA A 60 5.99 -3.10 -3.00
C ALA A 60 6.37 -2.14 -1.87
N ALA A 61 6.84 -0.93 -2.19
CA ALA A 61 7.16 0.09 -1.20
C ALA A 61 5.93 0.51 -0.38
N ALA A 62 4.79 0.75 -1.03
CA ALA A 62 3.53 1.09 -0.36
C ALA A 62 3.05 -0.04 0.55
N ALA A 63 3.14 -1.30 0.10
CA ALA A 63 2.78 -2.46 0.89
C ALA A 63 3.66 -2.59 2.15
N TRP A 64 4.97 -2.46 2.01
CA TRP A 64 5.88 -2.52 3.15
C TRP A 64 5.69 -1.36 4.12
N ALA A 65 5.50 -0.14 3.60
CA ALA A 65 5.17 1.02 4.42
C ALA A 65 3.86 0.79 5.20
N ALA A 66 2.85 0.20 4.57
CA ALA A 66 1.59 -0.16 5.22
C ALA A 66 1.87 -1.20 6.32
N VAL A 67 2.54 -2.31 6.02
CA VAL A 67 2.86 -3.36 7.03
C VAL A 67 3.59 -2.78 8.24
N ILE A 68 4.63 -1.97 8.02
CA ILE A 68 5.44 -1.39 9.11
C ILE A 68 4.60 -0.42 9.95
N SER A 69 3.91 0.53 9.33
CA SER A 69 3.07 1.50 10.04
C SER A 69 1.88 0.85 10.74
N GLY A 70 1.26 -0.14 10.09
CA GLY A 70 0.17 -0.94 10.65
C GLY A 70 0.63 -1.68 11.90
N THR A 71 1.77 -2.37 11.84
CA THR A 71 2.27 -3.22 12.94
C THR A 71 2.74 -2.41 14.14
N TRP A 72 3.47 -1.32 13.90
CA TRP A 72 4.22 -0.63 14.96
C TRP A 72 3.60 0.69 15.41
N ILE A 73 2.66 1.25 14.64
CA ILE A 73 2.03 2.55 14.98
C ILE A 73 0.54 2.36 15.23
N VAL A 74 -0.17 1.78 14.26
CA VAL A 74 -1.64 1.67 14.32
C VAL A 74 -2.09 0.53 15.23
N TYR A 75 -1.52 -0.67 15.08
CA TYR A 75 -1.95 -1.86 15.82
C TYR A 75 -1.77 -1.78 17.34
N PRO A 76 -0.70 -1.20 17.92
CA PRO A 76 -0.51 -1.12 19.37
C PRO A 76 -1.68 -0.47 20.11
N TRP A 77 -2.41 0.41 19.45
CA TRP A 77 -3.60 1.08 19.99
C TRP A 77 -4.78 0.15 20.28
N TYR A 78 -4.84 -0.98 19.59
CA TYR A 78 -5.91 -1.98 19.71
C TYR A 78 -5.51 -3.14 20.63
N ARG A 79 -4.25 -3.17 21.11
CA ARG A 79 -3.82 -4.18 22.06
C ARG A 79 -4.61 -3.99 23.36
N VAL A 80 -5.20 -5.06 23.84
CA VAL A 80 -5.71 -5.12 25.20
C VAL A 80 -4.57 -4.80 26.15
N LYS A 81 -4.84 -3.93 27.13
CA LYS A 81 -3.90 -3.72 28.23
C LYS A 81 -3.85 -5.01 29.01
N LEU A 82 -2.64 -5.54 29.24
CA LEU A 82 -2.47 -6.69 30.12
C LEU A 82 -3.00 -6.31 31.50
N ALA A 83 -3.78 -7.21 32.12
CA ALA A 83 -4.15 -7.04 33.51
C ALA A 83 -2.86 -6.96 34.35
N PRO A 84 -2.81 -6.09 35.38
CA PRO A 84 -1.69 -6.09 36.31
C PRO A 84 -1.54 -7.50 36.90
N VAL A 85 -0.29 -7.99 36.94
CA VAL A 85 0.00 -9.28 37.58
C VAL A 85 -0.16 -9.09 39.09
N GLY A 86 -1.26 -9.64 39.63
CA GLY A 86 -1.51 -9.72 41.08
C GLY A 86 -2.46 -8.67 41.64
N GLU A 87 -3.76 -8.92 41.56
CA GLU A 87 -4.73 -8.53 42.61
C GLU A 87 -5.60 -9.78 42.88
N ASN A 88 -5.06 -10.68 43.71
CA ASN A 88 -5.82 -11.72 44.40
C ASN A 88 -5.77 -11.39 45.89
#